data_AF-A0A0A9Z257-F1
#
_entry.id   AF-A0A0A9Z257-F1
#
_cell.length_a   1.000
_cell.length_b   1.000
_cell.length_c   1.000
_cell.angle_alpha   90.00
_cell.angle_beta   90.00
_cell.angle_gamma   90.00
#
_symmetry.space_group_name_H-M   'P 1'
#
loop_
_entity.id
_entity.type
_entity.pdbx_description
1 polymer ?
#
loop_
_entity_poly.entity_id
_entity_poly.type
_entity_poly.pdbx_seq_one_letter_code
_entity_poly.pdbx_strand_id
1 'polypeptide(L)'
;MRSSDYLHASIQLSKLKIPNIQQWHVMYIIILCATNEPTFNPYYGCLINQLCKPNPSKLYTFRKVLRDYIKKYQDSISKSEAKLITILGNLTAQVTIENLSTLRVLAFFNPDSPTKADILFVQTLLLKLFENINTTTVMESMLSDHVLKGTKDKVVYVLQFF
;
A
#
# COMPACT_ATOMS: atom_id res chain seq x y z
N MET A 1 17.56 -11.77 7.89
CA MET A 1 16.29 -12.47 7.52
C MET A 1 16.64 -13.93 7.19
N ARG A 2 15.89 -14.93 7.72
CA ARG A 2 16.20 -16.37 7.57
C ARG A 2 15.39 -17.11 6.48
N SER A 3 14.38 -16.47 5.87
CA SER A 3 13.67 -17.05 4.72
C SER A 3 14.30 -16.53 3.43
N SER A 4 14.67 -17.44 2.53
CA SER A 4 15.20 -17.12 1.20
C SER A 4 14.10 -16.70 0.21
N ASP A 5 12.85 -17.06 0.49
CA ASP A 5 11.69 -16.80 -0.37
C ASP A 5 10.46 -16.34 0.44
N TYR A 6 9.65 -15.46 -0.15
CA TYR A 6 8.41 -14.91 0.43
C TYR A 6 7.35 -16.00 0.61
N LEU A 7 7.32 -17.02 -0.27
CA LEU A 7 6.41 -18.16 -0.12
C LEU A 7 6.69 -18.90 1.17
N HIS A 8 7.96 -19.23 1.43
CA HIS A 8 8.37 -19.89 2.67
C HIS A 8 8.02 -19.05 3.91
N ALA A 9 8.27 -17.74 3.88
CA ALA A 9 7.86 -16.85 4.97
C ALA A 9 6.34 -16.83 5.20
N SER A 10 5.55 -16.78 4.13
CA SER A 10 4.08 -16.78 4.24
C SER A 10 3.54 -18.07 4.89
N ILE A 11 4.15 -19.22 4.57
CA ILE A 11 3.80 -20.51 5.16
C ILE A 11 4.16 -20.53 6.64
N GLN A 12 5.38 -20.08 6.99
CA GLN A 12 5.81 -20.03 8.39
C GLN A 12 4.92 -19.10 9.23
N LEU A 13 4.59 -17.91 8.72
CA LEU A 13 3.68 -16.98 9.39
C LEU A 13 2.28 -17.55 9.56
N SER A 14 1.80 -18.34 8.59
CA SER A 14 0.48 -18.98 8.68
C SER A 14 0.44 -20.10 9.73
N LYS A 15 1.57 -20.79 9.97
CA LYS A 15 1.69 -21.83 11.00
C LYS A 15 1.64 -21.29 12.43
N LEU A 16 1.98 -20.02 12.64
CA LEU A 16 2.01 -19.40 13.97
C LEU A 16 0.63 -19.20 14.62
N LYS A 17 -0.48 -19.54 13.93
CA LYS A 17 -1.87 -19.44 14.42
C LYS A 17 -2.15 -18.13 15.17
N ILE A 18 -1.67 -17.03 14.61
CA ILE A 18 -1.76 -15.70 15.23
C ILE A 18 -3.24 -15.30 15.34
N PRO A 19 -3.74 -14.91 16.53
CA PRO A 19 -5.11 -14.46 16.71
C PRO A 19 -5.46 -13.30 15.77
N ASN A 20 -6.71 -13.23 15.31
CA ASN A 20 -7.16 -12.14 14.42
C ASN A 20 -6.89 -10.74 15.02
N ILE A 21 -7.01 -10.59 16.34
CA ILE A 21 -6.70 -9.35 17.08
C ILE A 21 -5.23 -8.94 16.93
N GLN A 22 -4.32 -9.87 16.69
CA GLN A 22 -2.88 -9.59 16.56
C GLN A 22 -2.40 -9.52 15.11
N GLN A 23 -3.25 -9.81 14.12
CA GLN A 23 -2.86 -9.78 12.71
C GLN A 23 -2.41 -8.39 12.24
N TRP A 24 -2.84 -7.31 12.91
CA TRP A 24 -2.33 -5.98 12.63
C TRP A 24 -0.84 -5.83 12.93
N HIS A 25 -0.32 -6.49 13.98
CA HIS A 25 1.11 -6.47 14.29
C HIS A 25 1.93 -7.12 13.17
N VAL A 26 1.42 -8.19 12.55
CA VAL A 26 2.09 -8.83 11.42
C VAL A 26 2.23 -7.85 10.25
N MET A 27 1.14 -7.17 9.88
CA MET A 27 1.18 -6.16 8.82
C MET A 27 2.07 -4.98 9.18
N TYR A 28 2.03 -4.53 10.44
CA TYR A 28 2.88 -3.47 10.95
C TYR A 28 4.36 -3.81 10.87
N ILE A 29 4.75 -5.02 11.32
CA ILE A 29 6.14 -5.49 11.27
C ILE A 29 6.61 -5.62 9.82
N ILE A 30 5.78 -6.15 8.91
CA ILE A 30 6.13 -6.24 7.49
C ILE A 30 6.38 -4.84 6.89
N ILE A 31 5.50 -3.88 7.16
CA ILE A 31 5.67 -2.50 6.71
C ILE A 31 6.93 -1.88 7.31
N LEU A 32 7.15 -2.06 8.62
CA LEU A 32 8.33 -1.57 9.31
C LEU A 32 9.61 -2.11 8.68
N CYS A 33 9.68 -3.42 8.44
CA CYS A 33 10.80 -4.06 7.75
C CYS A 33 10.99 -3.49 6.33
N ALA A 34 9.91 -3.37 5.55
CA ALA A 34 9.98 -2.80 4.20
C ALA A 34 10.55 -1.38 4.20
N THR A 35 10.14 -0.54 5.16
CA THR A 35 10.63 0.84 5.29
C THR A 35 12.05 0.94 5.82
N ASN A 36 12.55 -0.08 6.52
CA ASN A 36 13.92 -0.11 7.03
C ASN A 36 14.95 -0.50 5.96
N GLU A 37 14.51 -0.97 4.79
CA GLU A 37 15.39 -1.27 3.68
C GLU A 37 15.95 0.01 3.02
N PRO A 38 17.16 -0.05 2.45
CA PRO A 38 17.75 1.08 1.74
C PRO A 38 17.00 1.40 0.44
N THR A 39 16.30 0.44 -0.15
CA THR A 39 15.49 0.62 -1.36
C THR A 39 14.26 -0.26 -1.28
N PHE A 40 13.27 0.02 -2.13
CA PHE A 40 12.09 -0.83 -2.21
C PHE A 40 12.49 -2.27 -2.58
N ASN A 41 12.10 -3.22 -1.74
CA ASN A 41 12.29 -4.66 -1.97
C ASN A 41 10.95 -5.34 -2.32
N PRO A 42 10.78 -5.85 -3.55
CA PRO A 42 9.54 -6.51 -3.99
C PRO A 42 9.11 -7.71 -3.15
N TYR A 43 10.03 -8.31 -2.38
CA TYR A 43 9.75 -9.40 -1.44
C TYR A 43 8.54 -9.09 -0.54
N TYR A 44 8.47 -7.87 -0.02
CA TYR A 44 7.42 -7.49 0.94
C TYR A 44 6.05 -7.37 0.29
N GLY A 45 5.97 -6.89 -0.96
CA GLY A 45 4.70 -6.83 -1.69
C GLY A 45 4.17 -8.23 -2.01
N CYS A 46 5.04 -9.13 -2.51
CA CYS A 46 4.68 -10.53 -2.75
C CYS A 46 4.22 -11.24 -1.46
N LEU A 47 4.91 -10.99 -0.34
CA LEU A 47 4.54 -11.54 0.96
C LEU A 47 3.15 -11.07 1.42
N ILE A 48 2.85 -9.77 1.29
CA ILE A 48 1.53 -9.21 1.66
C ILE A 48 0.43 -9.82 0.79
N ASN A 49 0.64 -9.90 -0.53
CA ASN A 49 -0.31 -10.52 -1.45
C ASN A 49 -0.59 -11.97 -1.04
N GLN A 50 0.46 -12.75 -0.79
CA GLN A 50 0.32 -14.14 -0.38
C GLN A 50 -0.41 -14.31 0.97
N LEU A 51 -0.17 -13.42 1.92
CA LEU A 51 -0.86 -13.42 3.22
C LEU A 51 -2.33 -13.02 3.11
N CYS A 52 -2.67 -12.13 2.16
CA CYS A 52 -4.03 -11.63 1.95
C CYS A 52 -4.91 -12.57 1.11
N LYS A 53 -4.34 -13.41 0.23
CA LYS A 53 -5.07 -14.39 -0.60
C LYS A 53 -6.12 -15.22 0.17
N PRO A 54 -5.79 -15.87 1.31
CA PRO A 54 -6.76 -16.71 2.03
C PRO A 54 -7.78 -15.92 2.87
N ASN A 55 -7.55 -14.63 3.15
CA ASN A 55 -8.44 -13.84 4.00
C ASN A 55 -8.44 -12.36 3.56
N PRO A 56 -9.46 -11.90 2.81
CA PRO A 56 -9.57 -10.51 2.35
C PRO A 56 -9.58 -9.47 3.48
N SER A 57 -9.96 -9.84 4.71
CA SER A 57 -9.95 -8.95 5.88
C SER A 57 -8.53 -8.49 6.26
N LYS A 58 -7.51 -9.30 5.93
CA LYS A 58 -6.10 -8.91 6.10
C LYS A 58 -5.72 -7.73 5.22
N LEU A 59 -6.34 -7.61 4.06
CA LEU A 59 -6.09 -6.49 3.16
C LEU A 59 -6.67 -5.18 3.71
N TYR A 60 -7.82 -5.24 4.39
CA TYR A 60 -8.33 -4.09 5.14
C TYR A 60 -7.37 -3.69 6.27
N THR A 61 -6.83 -4.68 7.00
CA THR A 61 -5.84 -4.44 8.06
C THR A 61 -4.58 -3.79 7.51
N PHE A 62 -4.05 -4.29 6.39
CA PHE A 62 -2.91 -3.69 5.68
C PHE A 62 -3.17 -2.22 5.35
N ARG A 63 -4.31 -1.89 4.72
CA ARG A 63 -4.65 -0.49 4.36
C ARG A 63 -4.74 0.41 5.58
N LYS A 64 -5.31 -0.09 6.69
CA LYS A 64 -5.42 0.67 7.94
C LYS A 64 -4.04 0.96 8.52
N VAL A 65 -3.18 -0.07 8.64
CA VAL A 65 -1.82 0.09 9.16
C VAL A 65 -1.00 1.03 8.26
N LEU A 66 -1.11 0.89 6.95
CA LEU A 66 -0.45 1.76 5.98
C LEU A 66 -0.86 3.23 6.16
N ARG A 67 -2.17 3.51 6.27
CA ARG A 67 -2.68 4.85 6.54
C ARG A 67 -2.12 5.39 7.86
N ASP A 68 -2.19 4.61 8.93
CA ASP A 68 -1.69 5.02 10.24
C ASP A 68 -0.18 5.27 10.21
N TYR A 69 0.56 4.58 9.34
CA TYR A 69 1.98 4.82 9.12
C TYR A 69 2.26 6.13 8.38
N ILE A 70 1.52 6.42 7.30
CA ILE A 70 1.66 7.67 6.53
C ILE A 70 1.30 8.88 7.39
N LYS A 71 0.26 8.75 8.23
CA LYS A 71 -0.21 9.79 9.15
C LYS A 71 0.87 10.32 10.10
N LYS A 72 1.85 9.50 10.46
CA LYS A 72 2.97 9.91 11.33
C LYS A 72 3.83 11.02 10.72
N TYR A 73 3.74 11.24 9.40
CA TYR A 73 4.55 12.19 8.64
C TYR A 73 3.73 13.35 8.04
N GLN A 74 2.53 13.62 8.60
CA GLN A 74 1.60 14.62 8.06
C GLN A 74 2.05 16.07 8.29
N ASP A 75 2.63 16.38 9.44
CA ASP A 75 2.99 17.76 9.81
C ASP A 75 4.24 18.25 9.09
N SER A 76 5.28 17.40 9.04
CA SER A 76 6.51 17.70 8.33
C SER A 76 7.17 16.41 7.87
N ILE A 77 7.75 16.43 6.66
CA ILE A 77 8.48 15.31 6.10
C ILE A 77 9.91 15.74 5.75
N SER A 78 10.88 15.10 6.39
CA SER A 78 12.31 15.22 6.06
C SER A 78 12.65 14.41 4.80
N LYS A 79 13.86 14.60 4.26
CA LYS A 79 14.34 13.84 3.09
C LYS A 79 14.38 12.33 3.34
N SER A 80 14.79 11.92 4.55
CA SER A 80 14.81 10.51 4.94
C SER A 80 13.39 9.93 5.03
N GLU A 81 12.43 10.69 5.54
CA GLU A 81 11.03 10.25 5.65
C GLU A 81 10.33 10.24 4.28
N ALA A 82 10.68 11.17 3.38
CA ALA A 82 10.19 11.16 2.01
C ALA A 82 10.51 9.84 1.30
N LYS A 83 11.74 9.34 1.48
CA LYS A 83 12.14 8.02 0.98
C LYS A 83 11.27 6.89 1.54
N LEU A 84 10.90 6.94 2.82
CA LEU A 84 10.00 5.95 3.42
C LEU A 84 8.64 5.97 2.75
N ILE A 85 8.08 7.17 2.53
CA ILE A 85 6.80 7.33 1.84
C ILE A 85 6.87 6.81 0.40
N THR A 86 7.98 7.02 -0.32
CA THR A 86 8.20 6.42 -1.64
C THR A 86 8.22 4.89 -1.58
N ILE A 87 8.87 4.29 -0.58
CA ILE A 87 8.85 2.83 -0.39
C ILE A 87 7.41 2.33 -0.15
N LEU A 88 6.63 3.05 0.66
CA LEU A 88 5.23 2.71 0.91
C LEU A 88 4.35 2.83 -0.35
N GLY A 89 4.57 3.84 -1.17
CA GLY A 89 3.91 4.00 -2.47
C GLY A 89 4.20 2.82 -3.40
N ASN A 90 5.47 2.45 -3.55
CA ASN A 90 5.89 1.29 -4.35
C ASN A 90 5.33 -0.03 -3.83
N LEU A 91 5.34 -0.23 -2.51
CA LEU A 91 4.77 -1.41 -1.86
C LEU A 91 3.27 -1.53 -2.15
N THR A 92 2.55 -0.42 -2.03
CA THR A 92 1.11 -0.36 -2.30
C THR A 92 0.81 -0.61 -3.77
N ALA A 93 1.63 -0.08 -4.68
CA ALA A 93 1.48 -0.32 -6.11
C ALA A 93 1.60 -1.82 -6.43
N GLN A 94 2.63 -2.48 -5.90
CA GLN A 94 2.82 -3.93 -6.11
C GLN A 94 1.65 -4.76 -5.56
N VAL A 95 1.15 -4.42 -4.37
CA VAL A 95 -0.03 -5.10 -3.79
C VAL A 95 -1.29 -4.85 -4.62
N THR A 96 -1.39 -3.66 -5.22
CA THR A 96 -2.53 -3.26 -6.05
C THR A 96 -2.57 -3.99 -7.39
N ILE A 97 -1.41 -4.29 -7.99
CA ILE A 97 -1.32 -5.03 -9.27
C ILE A 97 -2.01 -6.39 -9.15
N GLU A 98 -1.81 -7.12 -8.04
CA GLU A 98 -2.47 -8.41 -7.80
C GLU A 98 -3.89 -8.25 -7.23
N ASN A 99 -4.18 -7.14 -6.54
CA ASN A 99 -5.48 -6.90 -5.93
C ASN A 99 -5.89 -5.43 -5.99
N LEU A 100 -6.67 -5.07 -7.01
CA LEU A 100 -7.17 -3.71 -7.26
C LEU A 100 -7.97 -3.11 -6.09
N SER A 101 -8.56 -3.95 -5.22
CA SER A 101 -9.28 -3.44 -4.05
C SER A 101 -8.36 -2.63 -3.13
N THR A 102 -7.04 -2.84 -3.20
CA THR A 102 -6.02 -2.10 -2.44
C THR A 102 -6.06 -0.59 -2.69
N LEU A 103 -6.51 -0.15 -3.88
CA LEU A 103 -6.72 1.26 -4.19
C LEU A 103 -7.69 1.97 -3.25
N ARG A 104 -8.53 1.24 -2.51
CA ARG A 104 -9.37 1.82 -1.46
C ARG A 104 -8.57 2.48 -0.33
N VAL A 105 -7.25 2.26 -0.24
CA VAL A 105 -6.39 3.08 0.62
C VAL A 105 -6.53 4.58 0.29
N LEU A 106 -6.81 4.91 -0.97
CA LEU A 106 -6.96 6.30 -1.42
C LEU A 106 -8.16 7.00 -0.76
N ALA A 107 -9.17 6.24 -0.31
CA ALA A 107 -10.35 6.79 0.36
C ALA A 107 -10.01 7.50 1.68
N PHE A 108 -8.88 7.13 2.28
CA PHE A 108 -8.44 7.68 3.55
C PHE A 108 -7.74 9.04 3.45
N PHE A 109 -7.37 9.49 2.24
CA PHE A 109 -6.77 10.80 2.03
C PHE A 109 -7.84 11.90 1.99
N ASN A 110 -7.47 13.08 2.48
CA ASN A 110 -8.32 14.26 2.37
C ASN A 110 -7.88 15.07 1.14
N PRO A 111 -8.65 15.10 0.04
CA PRO A 111 -8.28 15.85 -1.15
C PRO A 111 -8.29 17.37 -0.91
N ASP A 112 -9.12 17.85 0.02
CA ASP A 112 -9.27 19.29 0.27
C ASP A 112 -8.07 19.89 1.02
N SER A 113 -7.27 19.04 1.68
CA SER A 113 -6.11 19.46 2.47
C SER A 113 -5.03 18.36 2.47
N PRO A 114 -4.42 18.05 1.31
CA PRO A 114 -3.47 16.97 1.22
C PRO A 114 -2.13 17.40 1.85
N THR A 115 -1.56 16.54 2.69
CA THR A 115 -0.22 16.79 3.24
C THR A 115 0.86 16.45 2.21
N LYS A 116 2.09 16.91 2.43
CA LYS A 116 3.24 16.56 1.55
C LYS A 116 3.45 15.05 1.47
N ALA A 117 3.24 14.33 2.58
CA ALA A 117 3.30 12.88 2.63
C ALA A 117 2.20 12.23 1.77
N ASP A 118 0.97 12.76 1.82
CA ASP A 118 -0.14 12.25 1.01
C ASP A 118 0.15 12.42 -0.48
N ILE A 119 0.59 13.62 -0.89
CA ILE A 119 0.94 13.92 -2.29
C ILE A 119 2.04 12.96 -2.78
N LEU A 120 3.14 12.86 -2.02
CA LEU A 120 4.27 12.01 -2.39
C LEU A 120 3.88 10.53 -2.48
N PHE A 121 3.08 10.06 -1.54
CA PHE A 121 2.58 8.68 -1.54
C PHE A 121 1.75 8.39 -2.79
N VAL A 122 0.76 9.24 -3.07
CA VAL A 122 -0.16 9.02 -4.20
C VAL A 122 0.58 9.17 -5.53
N GLN A 123 1.45 10.17 -5.67
CA GLN A 123 2.28 10.32 -6.88
C GLN A 123 3.13 9.07 -7.14
N THR A 124 3.82 8.58 -6.12
CA THR A 124 4.64 7.37 -6.25
C THR A 124 3.79 6.15 -6.61
N LEU A 125 2.66 5.97 -5.93
CA LEU A 125 1.72 4.87 -6.19
C LEU A 125 1.24 4.88 -7.65
N LEU A 126 0.77 6.03 -8.14
CA LEU A 126 0.21 6.16 -9.49
C LEU A 126 1.29 5.95 -10.55
N LEU A 127 2.45 6.60 -10.41
CA LEU A 127 3.59 6.40 -11.32
C LEU A 127 3.94 4.92 -11.41
N LYS A 128 4.06 4.23 -10.26
CA LYS A 128 4.44 2.82 -10.26
C LYS A 128 3.36 1.91 -10.83
N LEU A 129 2.09 2.26 -10.71
CA LEU A 129 0.99 1.52 -11.35
C LEU A 129 1.01 1.68 -12.88
N PHE A 130 1.23 2.91 -13.37
CA PHE A 130 1.28 3.19 -14.80
C PHE A 130 2.51 2.58 -15.49
N GLU A 131 3.63 2.41 -14.77
CA GLU A 131 4.80 1.68 -15.29
C GLU A 131 4.54 0.17 -15.50
N ASN A 132 3.68 -0.45 -14.69
CA ASN A 132 3.57 -1.91 -14.62
C ASN A 132 2.31 -2.50 -15.28
N ILE A 133 1.30 -1.68 -15.59
CA ILE A 133 0.04 -2.14 -16.15
C ILE A 133 -0.23 -1.40 -17.46
N ASN A 134 -0.80 -2.09 -18.47
CA ASN A 134 -1.41 -1.43 -19.62
C ASN A 134 -2.42 -0.40 -19.10
N THR A 135 -2.07 0.89 -19.24
CA THR A 135 -2.72 2.07 -18.67
C THR A 135 -4.25 2.04 -18.74
N THR A 136 -4.80 1.41 -19.78
CA THR A 136 -6.22 1.21 -20.04
C THR A 136 -6.95 0.50 -18.88
N THR A 137 -6.43 -0.62 -18.37
CA THR A 137 -7.14 -1.40 -17.33
C THR A 137 -7.16 -0.71 -15.97
N VAL A 138 -6.08 -0.01 -15.60
CA VAL A 138 -6.05 0.80 -14.37
C VAL A 138 -6.99 1.97 -14.50
N MET A 139 -6.93 2.72 -15.60
CA MET A 139 -7.85 3.83 -15.83
C MET A 139 -9.30 3.37 -15.81
N GLU A 140 -9.66 2.30 -16.51
CA GLU A 140 -11.01 1.73 -16.51
C GLU A 140 -11.44 1.32 -15.09
N SER A 141 -10.55 0.68 -14.32
CA SER A 141 -10.84 0.29 -12.93
C SER A 141 -10.98 1.49 -11.99
N MET A 142 -10.19 2.55 -12.18
CA MET A 142 -10.29 3.82 -11.46
C MET A 142 -11.53 4.61 -11.85
N LEU A 143 -12.00 4.46 -13.08
CA LEU A 143 -13.24 5.09 -13.55
C LEU A 143 -14.49 4.29 -13.13
N SER A 144 -14.34 3.03 -12.75
CA SER A 144 -15.44 2.17 -12.28
C SER A 144 -15.81 2.40 -10.80
N ASP A 145 -17.07 2.77 -10.54
CA ASP A 145 -17.57 3.11 -9.18
C ASP A 145 -17.54 1.93 -8.18
N HIS A 146 -17.44 0.69 -8.67
CA HIS A 146 -17.41 -0.49 -7.80
C HIS A 146 -16.10 -0.65 -7.01
N VAL A 147 -14.98 -0.17 -7.55
CA VAL A 147 -13.66 -0.29 -6.93
C VAL A 147 -13.40 0.91 -6.00
N LEU A 148 -13.79 2.11 -6.43
CA LEU A 148 -13.52 3.39 -5.78
C LEU A 148 -14.78 4.06 -5.19
N LYS A 149 -15.78 3.32 -4.71
CA LYS A 149 -17.03 3.87 -4.16
C LYS A 149 -16.74 5.01 -3.15
N GLY A 150 -16.99 6.27 -3.54
CA GLY A 150 -16.70 7.49 -2.75
C GLY A 150 -15.29 8.07 -2.85
N THR A 151 -14.45 7.54 -3.73
CA THR A 151 -13.02 7.90 -3.91
C THR A 151 -12.71 8.42 -5.31
N LYS A 152 -13.62 8.25 -6.28
CA LYS A 152 -13.40 8.63 -7.69
C LYS A 152 -13.03 10.11 -7.82
N ASP A 153 -13.76 10.98 -7.14
CA ASP A 153 -13.48 12.42 -7.11
C ASP A 153 -12.10 12.74 -6.50
N LYS A 154 -11.67 11.97 -5.49
CA LYS A 154 -10.37 12.12 -4.85
C LYS A 154 -9.22 11.70 -5.76
N VAL A 155 -9.40 10.62 -6.54
CA VAL A 155 -8.39 10.14 -7.50
C VAL A 155 -8.27 11.12 -8.67
N VAL A 156 -9.39 11.60 -9.20
CA VAL A 156 -9.42 12.62 -10.26
C VAL A 156 -8.75 13.92 -9.77
N TYR A 157 -8.99 14.34 -8.53
CA TYR A 157 -8.35 15.52 -7.95
C TYR A 157 -6.83 15.36 -7.84
N VAL A 158 -6.32 14.21 -7.38
CA VAL A 158 -4.86 14.01 -7.28
C VAL A 158 -4.20 13.89 -8.66
N LEU A 159 -4.92 13.39 -9.67
CA LEU A 159 -4.44 13.39 -11.06
C LEU A 159 -4.28 14.80 -11.65
N GLN A 160 -4.90 15.85 -11.08
CA GLN A 160 -4.71 17.24 -11.52
C GLN A 160 -3.36 17.84 -11.11
N PHE A 161 -2.60 17.16 -10.23
CA PHE A 161 -1.26 17.56 -9.81
C PHE A 161 -0.15 16.85 -10.61
N PHE A 162 -0.52 16.18 -11.71
CA PHE A 162 0.37 15.69 -12.77
C PHE A 162 0.21 16.58 -14.01
#